data_AF-A0A8J6LJV4-F1
#
_entry.id   AF-A0A8J6LJV4-F1
#
_cell.length_a   1.000
_cell.length_b   1.000
_cell.length_c   1.000
_cell.angle_alpha   90.00
_cell.angle_beta   90.00
_cell.angle_gamma   90.00
#
_symmetry.space_group_name_H-M   'P 1'
#
loop_
_entity.id
_entity.type
_entity.pdbx_description
1 polymer ?
#
loop_
_entity_poly.entity_id
_entity_poly.type
_entity_poly.pdbx_seq_one_letter_code
_entity_poly.pdbx_strand_id
1 'polypeptide(L)'
;MEYACKFTELTRDYLKKSKSSRYDKAIDPNEEKHVQGSSRRDFVDVFAYGVLVCEVLKTKSDDDVSSLTSFRDLCKNELHSIDVAARPKLSSLLQHEFFNHEFIIIHSFLVELPLKSDEEKTQFFHSLVERLKAFPEVTVASQFGNLLLSRLVLLNKTAQDELLPFLLCPREGGEDGTSNFFTEDTFRKYLAPKLLEIFCVRDAQIRLLLLNHFKHFVHIFTKDELQTCILPELLVGVKDTNDHLVSVTLRTLADLVPILGAATVIGGKRGKLFTDGRPVTHPGRRPRRISKRHDPPPDPTLNNPIIQTHHVMMNLPERPRPDGEEGETSAEEAEQSVEGDLDNWEDWGETNPVQENGETSSVHTSESTPSIFESHDQNGAAQEAVVQGVVAIAVRKKSERRV
;
A
#
# COMPACT_ATOMS: atom_id res chain seq x y z
N MET A 1 -1.99 32.74 18.25
CA MET A 1 -3.17 33.08 19.09
C MET A 1 -3.12 34.49 19.69
N GLU A 2 -2.08 35.30 19.45
CA GLU A 2 -1.90 36.62 20.08
C GLU A 2 -3.02 37.65 19.80
N TYR A 3 -3.76 37.49 18.69
CA TYR A 3 -4.86 38.37 18.29
C TYR A 3 -6.26 37.74 18.44
N ALA A 4 -6.36 36.61 19.14
CA ALA A 4 -7.64 36.03 19.50
C ALA A 4 -8.24 36.81 20.68
N CYS A 5 -9.47 37.29 20.53
CA CYS A 5 -10.15 38.14 21.50
C CYS A 5 -11.55 37.59 21.77
N LYS A 6 -12.01 37.66 23.03
CA LYS A 6 -13.41 37.34 23.31
C LYS A 6 -14.32 38.41 22.70
N PHE A 7 -15.51 38.04 22.28
CA PHE A 7 -16.49 39.00 21.72
C PHE A 7 -16.88 40.13 22.70
N THR A 8 -16.79 39.88 24.01
CA THR A 8 -16.99 40.90 25.06
C THR A 8 -15.85 41.91 25.15
N GLU A 9 -14.66 41.54 24.72
CA GLU A 9 -13.43 42.34 24.78
C GLU A 9 -13.16 43.07 23.45
N LEU A 10 -13.93 42.75 22.41
CA LEU A 10 -13.85 43.39 21.09
C LEU A 10 -14.37 44.83 21.17
N THR A 11 -13.46 45.75 21.49
CA THR A 11 -13.71 47.17 21.67
C THR A 11 -13.02 48.01 20.60
N ARG A 12 -13.39 49.29 20.50
CA ARG A 12 -12.74 50.24 19.59
C ARG A 12 -11.24 50.35 19.83
N ASP A 13 -10.82 50.35 21.10
CA ASP A 13 -9.42 50.45 21.48
C ASP A 13 -8.64 49.18 21.11
N TYR A 14 -9.28 48.02 21.25
CA TYR A 14 -8.72 46.76 20.78
C TYR A 14 -8.50 46.76 19.26
N LEU A 15 -9.49 47.21 18.48
CA LEU A 15 -9.37 47.28 17.01
C LEU A 15 -8.23 48.21 16.57
N LYS A 16 -8.09 49.37 17.22
CA LYS A 16 -6.99 50.30 16.96
C LYS A 16 -5.62 49.69 17.30
N LYS A 17 -5.50 49.04 18.46
CA LYS A 17 -4.25 48.40 18.90
C LYS A 17 -3.83 47.26 17.96
N SER A 18 -4.80 46.48 17.49
CA SER A 18 -4.55 45.34 16.59
C SER A 18 -4.41 45.72 15.12
N LYS A 19 -4.78 46.94 14.72
CA LYS A 19 -4.84 47.38 13.31
C LYS A 19 -3.51 47.20 12.58
N SER A 20 -2.40 47.63 13.18
CA SER A 20 -1.06 47.55 12.58
C SER A 20 -0.56 46.13 12.34
N SER A 21 -1.16 45.15 12.99
CA SER A 21 -0.78 43.74 12.91
C SER A 21 -1.73 42.93 12.03
N ARG A 22 -2.79 43.55 11.49
CA ARG A 22 -3.75 42.93 10.58
C ARG A 22 -3.44 43.32 9.14
N TYR A 23 -3.83 42.46 8.21
CA TYR A 23 -3.63 42.72 6.78
C TYR A 23 -4.51 43.88 6.31
N ASP A 24 -3.90 44.96 5.83
CA ASP A 24 -4.58 46.25 5.58
C ASP A 24 -5.85 46.16 4.72
N LYS A 25 -5.85 45.31 3.68
CA LYS A 25 -7.03 45.15 2.80
C LYS A 25 -8.17 44.36 3.44
N ALA A 26 -7.87 43.56 4.46
CA ALA A 26 -8.84 42.77 5.22
C ALA A 26 -9.43 43.56 6.40
N ILE A 27 -9.13 44.85 6.51
CA ILE A 27 -9.68 45.73 7.55
C ILE A 27 -10.88 46.47 6.96
N ASP A 28 -12.05 46.22 7.53
CA ASP A 28 -13.27 46.94 7.17
C ASP A 28 -13.13 48.43 7.53
N PRO A 29 -13.28 49.36 6.57
CA PRO A 29 -13.14 50.80 6.81
C PRO A 29 -14.04 51.36 7.92
N ASN A 30 -15.17 50.70 8.22
CA ASN A 30 -16.14 51.13 9.21
C ASN A 30 -16.17 50.26 10.47
N GLU A 31 -15.20 49.36 10.68
CA GLU A 31 -15.18 48.42 11.82
C GLU A 31 -15.34 49.11 13.19
N GLU A 32 -14.73 50.29 13.39
CA GLU A 32 -14.83 51.05 14.64
C GLU A 32 -16.26 51.50 14.94
N LYS A 33 -17.05 51.83 13.91
CA LYS A 33 -18.47 52.22 14.03
C LYS A 33 -19.34 50.99 14.30
N HIS A 34 -19.02 49.88 13.65
CA HIS A 34 -19.76 48.63 13.81
C HIS A 34 -19.62 48.05 15.22
N VAL A 35 -18.47 48.20 15.89
CA VAL A 35 -18.33 47.80 17.30
C VAL A 35 -19.35 48.53 18.21
N GLN A 36 -19.69 49.78 17.91
CA GLN A 36 -20.60 50.56 18.75
C GLN A 36 -22.08 50.31 18.42
N GLY A 37 -22.40 50.06 17.14
CA GLY A 37 -23.78 49.96 16.65
C GLY A 37 -24.28 48.54 16.34
N SER A 38 -23.41 47.56 16.16
CA SER A 38 -23.79 46.19 15.83
C SER A 38 -23.80 45.29 17.06
N SER A 39 -24.83 44.45 17.19
CA SER A 39 -24.89 43.38 18.17
C SER A 39 -23.96 42.21 17.80
N ARG A 40 -23.63 42.06 16.52
CA ARG A 40 -22.70 41.05 16.01
C ARG A 40 -21.26 41.47 16.26
N ARG A 41 -20.41 40.48 16.57
CA ARG A 41 -18.98 40.65 16.88
C ARG A 41 -18.06 39.85 15.97
N ASP A 42 -18.62 39.01 15.10
CA ASP A 42 -17.92 38.20 14.10
C ASP A 42 -17.65 38.97 12.79
N PHE A 43 -18.16 40.20 12.65
CA PHE A 43 -18.13 40.97 11.41
C PHE A 43 -16.72 41.28 10.89
N VAL A 44 -15.72 41.38 11.78
CA VAL A 44 -14.31 41.54 11.42
C VAL A 44 -13.81 40.28 10.72
N ASP A 45 -14.08 39.12 11.31
CA ASP A 45 -13.64 37.83 10.78
C ASP A 45 -14.36 37.51 9.46
N VAL A 46 -15.66 37.81 9.35
CA VAL A 46 -16.42 37.61 8.11
C VAL A 46 -15.86 38.45 6.96
N PHE A 47 -15.57 39.73 7.21
CA PHE A 47 -15.00 40.61 6.19
C PHE A 47 -13.60 40.15 5.77
N ALA A 48 -12.74 39.88 6.76
CA ALA A 48 -11.38 39.42 6.52
C ALA A 48 -11.35 38.09 5.75
N TYR A 49 -12.26 37.17 6.06
CA TYR A 49 -12.39 35.90 5.36
C TYR A 49 -12.77 36.10 3.89
N GLY A 50 -13.72 36.99 3.59
CA GLY A 50 -14.07 37.31 2.20
C GLY A 50 -12.86 37.84 1.42
N VAL A 51 -12.01 38.67 2.06
CA VAL A 51 -10.80 39.24 1.42
C VAL A 51 -9.77 38.13 1.18
N LEU A 52 -9.57 37.27 2.17
CA LEU A 52 -8.69 36.11 2.06
C LEU A 52 -9.08 35.23 0.86
N VAL A 53 -10.35 34.86 0.73
CA VAL A 53 -10.85 34.06 -0.39
C VAL A 53 -10.58 34.77 -1.72
N CYS A 54 -10.90 36.06 -1.81
CA CYS A 54 -10.74 36.83 -3.05
C CYS A 54 -9.29 36.97 -3.52
N GLU A 55 -8.34 37.03 -2.58
CA GLU A 55 -6.92 37.18 -2.88
C GLU A 55 -6.22 35.84 -3.10
N VAL A 56 -6.43 34.86 -2.22
CA VAL A 56 -5.78 33.54 -2.32
C VAL A 56 -6.25 32.81 -3.58
N LEU A 57 -7.53 32.90 -3.91
CA LEU A 57 -8.11 32.21 -5.07
C LEU A 57 -8.19 33.13 -6.31
N LYS A 58 -7.45 34.24 -6.31
CA LYS A 58 -7.53 35.23 -7.39
C LYS A 58 -7.13 34.66 -8.76
N THR A 59 -6.11 33.80 -8.77
CA THR A 59 -5.50 33.22 -9.98
C THR A 59 -6.16 31.94 -10.45
N LYS A 60 -7.16 31.45 -9.72
CA LYS A 60 -7.88 30.21 -10.00
C LYS A 60 -9.19 30.51 -10.72
N SER A 61 -9.58 29.62 -11.64
CA SER A 61 -10.85 29.69 -12.36
C SER A 61 -11.76 28.51 -12.01
N ASP A 62 -12.97 28.52 -12.56
CA ASP A 62 -13.91 27.39 -12.43
C ASP A 62 -13.39 26.11 -13.09
N ASP A 63 -12.43 26.23 -14.01
CA ASP A 63 -11.75 25.06 -14.61
C ASP A 63 -10.82 24.37 -13.61
N ASP A 64 -10.27 25.12 -12.64
CA ASP A 64 -9.46 24.55 -11.56
C ASP A 64 -10.33 23.99 -10.44
N VAL A 65 -11.38 24.73 -10.04
CA VAL A 65 -12.24 24.42 -8.88
C VAL A 65 -13.67 24.84 -9.20
N SER A 66 -14.58 23.86 -9.25
CA SER A 66 -15.99 24.10 -9.56
C SER A 66 -16.65 25.09 -8.58
N SER A 67 -17.56 25.93 -9.10
CA SER A 67 -18.32 26.93 -8.34
C SER A 67 -17.44 27.96 -7.60
N LEU A 68 -16.19 28.16 -8.04
CA LEU A 68 -15.27 29.14 -7.45
C LEU A 68 -15.70 30.57 -7.75
N THR A 69 -16.13 30.86 -8.96
CA THR A 69 -16.49 32.21 -9.41
C THR A 69 -17.72 32.69 -8.65
N SER A 70 -18.77 31.86 -8.57
CA SER A 70 -19.96 32.16 -7.77
C SER A 70 -19.62 32.35 -6.29
N PHE A 71 -18.71 31.54 -5.73
CA PHE A 71 -18.27 31.70 -4.35
C PHE A 71 -17.48 32.99 -4.11
N ARG A 72 -16.62 33.38 -5.07
CA ARG A 72 -15.90 34.66 -5.01
C ARG A 72 -16.86 35.84 -5.11
N ASP A 73 -17.89 35.74 -5.93
CA ASP A 73 -18.90 36.78 -6.05
C ASP A 73 -19.74 36.91 -4.77
N LEU A 74 -20.10 35.78 -4.14
CA LEU A 74 -20.70 35.78 -2.79
C LEU A 74 -19.80 36.50 -1.78
N CYS A 75 -18.50 36.20 -1.78
CA CYS A 75 -17.54 36.85 -0.89
C CYS A 75 -17.44 38.36 -1.13
N LYS A 76 -17.40 38.80 -2.40
CA LYS A 76 -17.30 40.22 -2.74
C LYS A 76 -18.59 41.00 -2.50
N ASN A 77 -19.74 40.39 -2.76
CA ASN A 77 -21.01 41.10 -2.74
C ASN A 77 -21.64 41.09 -1.35
N GLU A 78 -21.47 40.00 -0.59
CA GLU A 78 -22.11 39.84 0.71
C GLU A 78 -21.14 40.02 1.88
N LEU A 79 -20.01 39.29 1.89
CA LEU A 79 -19.08 39.33 3.04
C LEU A 79 -18.33 40.66 3.14
N HIS A 80 -18.09 41.32 2.00
CA HIS A 80 -17.50 42.68 1.96
C HIS A 80 -18.54 43.79 2.09
N SER A 81 -19.82 43.47 2.26
CA SER A 81 -20.87 44.49 2.41
C SER A 81 -20.56 45.42 3.59
N ILE A 82 -20.69 46.72 3.38
CA ILE A 82 -20.52 47.73 4.44
C ILE A 82 -21.60 47.55 5.52
N ASP A 83 -22.77 47.01 5.16
CA ASP A 83 -23.80 46.68 6.13
C ASP A 83 -23.50 45.33 6.79
N VAL A 84 -23.21 45.36 8.09
CA VAL A 84 -22.94 44.16 8.90
C VAL A 84 -24.16 43.24 9.00
N ALA A 85 -25.38 43.78 8.92
CA ALA A 85 -26.59 42.97 8.95
C ALA A 85 -26.77 42.13 7.67
N ALA A 86 -26.27 42.63 6.54
CA ALA A 86 -26.31 41.94 5.25
C ALA A 86 -25.24 40.84 5.12
N ARG A 87 -24.20 40.84 5.97
CA ARG A 87 -23.16 39.81 5.93
C ARG A 87 -23.73 38.45 6.40
N PRO A 88 -23.50 37.34 5.69
CA PRO A 88 -23.94 36.03 6.15
C PRO A 88 -23.17 35.57 7.40
N LYS A 89 -23.63 34.48 8.02
CA LYS A 89 -22.84 33.77 9.03
C LYS A 89 -21.83 32.89 8.30
N LEU A 90 -20.60 32.76 8.81
CA LEU A 90 -19.61 31.86 8.20
C LEU A 90 -20.12 30.42 8.07
N SER A 91 -20.92 29.95 9.02
CA SER A 91 -21.51 28.61 8.99
C SER A 91 -22.44 28.39 7.79
N SER A 92 -23.13 29.43 7.28
CA SER A 92 -23.99 29.27 6.11
C SER A 92 -23.21 29.11 4.82
N LEU A 93 -21.93 29.52 4.79
CA LEU A 93 -21.08 29.36 3.61
C LEU A 93 -20.82 27.88 3.29
N LEU A 94 -20.86 26.99 4.29
CA LEU A 94 -20.72 25.55 4.09
C LEU A 94 -21.83 24.95 3.22
N GLN A 95 -22.95 25.65 3.05
CA GLN A 95 -24.04 25.23 2.16
C GLN A 95 -23.77 25.59 0.70
N HIS A 96 -22.76 26.42 0.43
CA HIS A 96 -22.37 26.80 -0.93
C HIS A 96 -21.74 25.60 -1.65
N GLU A 97 -22.02 25.43 -2.94
CA GLU A 97 -21.53 24.32 -3.76
C GLU A 97 -20.00 24.16 -3.73
N PHE A 98 -19.28 25.28 -3.60
CA PHE A 98 -17.83 25.33 -3.44
C PHE A 98 -17.30 24.38 -2.33
N PHE A 99 -18.01 24.25 -1.21
CA PHE A 99 -17.63 23.34 -0.12
C PHE A 99 -18.25 21.95 -0.23
N ASN A 100 -19.27 21.80 -1.09
CA ASN A 100 -19.96 20.54 -1.35
C ASN A 100 -19.43 19.87 -2.63
N HIS A 101 -18.17 20.17 -2.98
CA HIS A 101 -17.52 19.55 -4.11
C HIS A 101 -17.36 18.06 -3.86
N GLU A 102 -17.69 17.25 -4.86
CA GLU A 102 -17.76 15.80 -4.73
C GLU A 102 -16.42 15.17 -4.28
N PHE A 103 -15.31 15.77 -4.71
CA PHE A 103 -13.96 15.40 -4.25
C PHE A 103 -13.79 15.55 -2.73
N ILE A 104 -14.31 16.63 -2.13
CA ILE A 104 -14.23 16.88 -0.69
C ILE A 104 -15.12 15.90 0.06
N ILE A 105 -16.30 15.59 -0.48
CA ILE A 105 -17.23 14.62 0.11
C ILE A 105 -16.59 13.23 0.18
N ILE A 106 -15.97 12.78 -0.92
CA ILE A 106 -15.22 11.52 -0.98
C ILE A 106 -14.07 11.53 0.02
N HIS A 107 -13.28 12.61 0.06
CA HIS A 107 -12.18 12.75 1.00
C HIS A 107 -12.63 12.63 2.45
N SER A 108 -13.65 13.40 2.85
CA SER A 108 -14.18 13.41 4.22
C SER A 108 -14.71 12.03 4.59
N PHE A 109 -15.44 11.37 3.69
CA PHE A 109 -15.95 10.03 3.94
C PHE A 109 -14.82 9.01 4.18
N LEU A 110 -13.76 9.04 3.36
CA LEU A 110 -12.62 8.15 3.50
C LEU A 110 -11.81 8.41 4.79
N VAL A 111 -11.69 9.67 5.21
CA VAL A 111 -11.04 10.03 6.49
C VAL A 111 -11.88 9.58 7.69
N GLU A 112 -13.19 9.75 7.60
CA GLU A 112 -14.16 9.38 8.65
C GLU A 112 -14.61 7.91 8.57
N LEU A 113 -14.01 7.12 7.68
CA LEU A 113 -14.38 5.72 7.44
C LEU A 113 -14.49 4.87 8.72
N PRO A 114 -13.63 5.02 9.76
CA PRO A 114 -13.80 4.29 11.02
C PRO A 114 -15.12 4.60 11.76
N LEU A 115 -15.68 5.78 11.54
CA LEU A 115 -16.89 6.28 12.21
C LEU A 115 -18.18 5.90 11.46
N LYS A 116 -18.06 5.42 10.22
CA LYS A 116 -19.20 5.03 9.39
C LYS A 116 -19.70 3.63 9.76
N SER A 117 -21.01 3.44 9.67
CA SER A 117 -21.63 2.13 9.75
C SER A 117 -21.29 1.27 8.52
N ASP A 118 -21.48 -0.04 8.63
CA ASP A 118 -21.18 -0.95 7.51
C ASP A 118 -22.13 -0.77 6.32
N GLU A 119 -23.37 -0.35 6.57
CA GLU A 119 -24.33 0.02 5.53
C GLU A 119 -23.86 1.25 4.75
N GLU A 120 -23.44 2.32 5.45
CA GLU A 120 -22.89 3.52 4.82
C GLU A 120 -21.65 3.19 3.98
N LYS A 121 -20.74 2.36 4.49
CA LYS A 121 -19.54 1.92 3.75
C LYS A 121 -19.93 1.17 2.48
N THR A 122 -20.89 0.26 2.58
CA THR A 122 -21.35 -0.53 1.45
C THR A 122 -21.91 0.36 0.34
N GLN A 123 -22.84 1.26 0.69
CA GLN A 123 -23.42 2.22 -0.25
C GLN A 123 -22.37 3.14 -0.87
N PHE A 124 -21.39 3.57 -0.07
CA PHE A 124 -20.30 4.41 -0.55
C PHE A 124 -19.44 3.68 -1.58
N PHE A 125 -18.97 2.47 -1.29
CA PHE A 125 -18.09 1.73 -2.21
C PHE A 125 -18.80 1.28 -3.49
N HIS A 126 -20.10 1.02 -3.46
CA HIS A 126 -20.89 0.69 -4.65
C HIS A 126 -20.82 1.74 -5.76
N SER A 127 -20.78 3.02 -5.39
CA SER A 127 -20.78 4.13 -6.35
C SER A 127 -19.43 4.83 -6.48
N LEU A 128 -18.45 4.47 -5.64
CA LEU A 128 -17.19 5.21 -5.54
C LEU A 128 -16.42 5.21 -6.86
N VAL A 129 -16.43 4.11 -7.61
CA VAL A 129 -15.66 4.00 -8.85
C VAL A 129 -16.12 5.02 -9.89
N GLU A 130 -17.42 5.12 -10.11
CA GLU A 130 -17.99 6.06 -11.07
C GLU A 130 -17.72 7.51 -10.66
N ARG A 131 -17.84 7.80 -9.36
CA ARG A 131 -17.58 9.14 -8.82
C ARG A 131 -16.11 9.54 -8.95
N LEU A 132 -15.18 8.61 -8.71
CA LEU A 132 -13.74 8.88 -8.86
C LEU A 132 -13.31 9.11 -10.30
N LYS A 133 -13.99 8.48 -11.28
CA LYS A 133 -13.73 8.68 -12.71
C LYS A 133 -14.06 10.08 -13.22
N ALA A 134 -14.84 10.86 -12.46
CA ALA A 134 -15.11 12.26 -12.79
C ALA A 134 -13.88 13.17 -12.58
N PHE A 135 -12.81 12.68 -11.96
CA PHE A 135 -11.62 13.48 -11.64
C PHE A 135 -10.38 13.00 -12.42
N PRO A 136 -9.41 13.91 -12.67
CA PRO A 136 -8.14 13.53 -13.28
C PRO A 136 -7.40 12.47 -12.44
N GLU A 137 -6.88 11.44 -13.11
CA GLU A 137 -6.27 10.28 -12.45
C GLU A 137 -5.11 10.65 -11.50
N VAL A 138 -4.29 11.65 -11.87
CA VAL A 138 -3.17 12.13 -11.05
C VAL A 138 -3.68 12.75 -9.74
N THR A 139 -4.79 13.47 -9.79
CA THR A 139 -5.42 14.08 -8.62
C THR A 139 -5.94 12.99 -7.67
N VAL A 140 -6.63 11.99 -8.22
CA VAL A 140 -7.12 10.84 -7.45
C VAL A 140 -5.96 10.07 -6.81
N ALA A 141 -4.92 9.73 -7.58
CA ALA A 141 -3.79 8.95 -7.08
C ALA A 141 -3.01 9.68 -5.98
N SER A 142 -2.71 10.97 -6.19
CA SER A 142 -1.92 11.77 -5.26
C SER A 142 -2.65 12.06 -3.95
N GLN A 143 -3.94 12.40 -4.01
CA GLN A 143 -4.72 12.79 -2.83
C GLN A 143 -5.37 11.59 -2.13
N PHE A 144 -5.94 10.66 -2.89
CA PHE A 144 -6.68 9.53 -2.33
C PHE A 144 -5.87 8.26 -2.19
N GLY A 145 -4.73 8.11 -2.86
CA GLY A 145 -4.00 6.83 -2.85
C GLY A 145 -3.68 6.28 -1.45
N ASN A 146 -3.42 7.14 -0.46
CA ASN A 146 -3.22 6.71 0.93
C ASN A 146 -4.51 6.21 1.59
N LEU A 147 -5.60 6.90 1.31
CA LEU A 147 -6.90 6.60 1.88
C LEU A 147 -7.50 5.34 1.24
N LEU A 148 -7.38 5.19 -0.08
CA LEU A 148 -7.87 4.04 -0.85
C LEU A 148 -7.06 2.76 -0.59
N LEU A 149 -5.77 2.88 -0.24
CA LEU A 149 -4.94 1.75 0.19
C LEU A 149 -4.85 1.62 1.72
N SER A 150 -5.70 2.34 2.47
CA SER A 150 -5.72 2.20 3.91
C SER A 150 -6.18 0.79 4.32
N ARG A 151 -5.70 0.31 5.47
CA ARG A 151 -6.10 -0.98 6.05
C ARG A 151 -7.62 -1.18 6.08
N LEU A 152 -8.38 -0.13 6.39
CA LEU A 152 -9.85 -0.21 6.48
C LEU A 152 -10.50 -0.43 5.13
N VAL A 153 -9.97 0.18 4.07
CA VAL A 153 -10.45 -0.05 2.70
C VAL A 153 -10.03 -1.45 2.23
N LEU A 154 -8.76 -1.82 2.44
CA LEU A 154 -8.24 -3.13 2.04
C LEU A 154 -8.97 -4.29 2.72
N LEU A 155 -9.46 -4.13 3.95
CA LEU A 155 -10.20 -5.16 4.67
C LEU A 155 -11.72 -5.06 4.52
N ASN A 156 -12.24 -4.06 3.79
CA ASN A 156 -13.66 -3.94 3.55
C ASN A 156 -14.08 -4.83 2.37
N LYS A 157 -15.09 -5.68 2.59
CA LYS A 157 -15.56 -6.64 1.59
C LYS A 157 -16.10 -5.99 0.31
N THR A 158 -16.97 -4.99 0.44
CA THR A 158 -17.52 -4.27 -0.72
C THR A 158 -16.43 -3.56 -1.51
N ALA A 159 -15.45 -2.96 -0.82
CA ALA A 159 -14.30 -2.36 -1.49
C ALA A 159 -13.45 -3.42 -2.23
N GLN A 160 -13.22 -4.59 -1.64
CA GLN A 160 -12.50 -5.69 -2.30
C GLN A 160 -13.19 -6.15 -3.59
N ASP A 161 -14.52 -6.22 -3.59
CA ASP A 161 -15.29 -6.69 -4.73
C ASP A 161 -15.44 -5.61 -5.82
N GLU A 162 -15.60 -4.34 -5.42
CA GLU A 162 -16.07 -3.30 -6.35
C GLU A 162 -15.08 -2.16 -6.60
N LEU A 163 -14.11 -1.94 -5.72
CA LEU A 163 -13.13 -0.85 -5.85
C LEU A 163 -11.74 -1.36 -6.22
N LEU A 164 -11.23 -2.32 -5.43
CA LEU A 164 -9.84 -2.77 -5.53
C LEU A 164 -9.47 -3.40 -6.88
N PRO A 165 -10.37 -4.11 -7.61
CA PRO A 165 -10.04 -4.61 -8.94
C PRO A 165 -9.69 -3.50 -9.93
N PHE A 166 -10.29 -2.31 -9.80
CA PHE A 166 -10.00 -1.15 -10.64
C PHE A 166 -8.81 -0.32 -10.12
N LEU A 167 -8.56 -0.38 -8.81
CA LEU A 167 -7.47 0.33 -8.14
C LEU A 167 -6.12 -0.37 -8.31
N LEU A 168 -6.08 -1.69 -8.16
CA LEU A 168 -4.88 -2.55 -8.18
C LEU A 168 -4.58 -3.15 -9.55
N CYS A 169 -5.28 -2.71 -10.59
CA CYS A 169 -5.03 -3.12 -11.96
C CYS A 169 -4.68 -1.86 -12.78
N PRO A 170 -3.39 -1.57 -13.01
CA PRO A 170 -2.98 -0.50 -13.91
C PRO A 170 -3.60 -0.67 -15.30
N ARG A 171 -3.90 0.44 -15.97
CA ARG A 171 -4.36 0.45 -17.35
C ARG A 171 -3.18 0.25 -18.30
N GLU A 172 -3.15 -0.91 -18.96
CA GLU A 172 -2.20 -1.21 -20.03
C GLU A 172 -2.63 -0.52 -21.34
N GLY A 173 -1.75 0.30 -21.92
CA GLY A 173 -1.98 0.95 -23.21
C GLY A 173 -2.89 2.19 -23.19
N GLY A 174 -2.77 3.02 -24.23
CA GLY A 174 -3.45 4.33 -24.36
C GLY A 174 -4.82 4.29 -25.04
N GLU A 175 -5.42 3.12 -25.22
CA GLU A 175 -6.79 3.03 -25.74
C GLU A 175 -7.79 3.07 -24.57
N ASP A 176 -8.77 3.96 -24.67
CA ASP A 176 -9.81 4.29 -23.68
C ASP A 176 -10.80 3.13 -23.35
N GLY A 177 -10.40 1.88 -23.57
CA GLY A 177 -11.24 0.69 -23.44
C GLY A 177 -11.22 0.02 -22.06
N THR A 178 -10.21 0.27 -21.21
CA THR A 178 -10.15 -0.35 -19.88
C THR A 178 -10.73 0.56 -18.81
N SER A 179 -11.64 0.02 -18.00
CA SER A 179 -12.38 0.68 -16.93
C SER A 179 -11.54 1.05 -15.68
N ASN A 180 -10.22 0.87 -15.71
CA ASN A 180 -9.30 1.06 -14.58
C ASN A 180 -8.92 2.54 -14.37
N PHE A 181 -8.52 2.90 -13.15
CA PHE A 181 -8.29 4.32 -12.80
C PHE A 181 -7.02 4.92 -13.37
N PHE A 182 -5.89 4.19 -13.26
CA PHE A 182 -4.57 4.79 -13.41
C PHE A 182 -3.81 4.17 -14.58
N THR A 183 -3.21 5.03 -15.40
CA THR A 183 -2.09 4.61 -16.25
C THR A 183 -0.96 3.99 -15.43
N GLU A 184 -0.13 3.18 -16.07
CA GLU A 184 1.07 2.60 -15.44
C GLU A 184 1.97 3.67 -14.81
N ASP A 185 2.15 4.82 -15.46
CA ASP A 185 2.99 5.92 -14.96
C ASP A 185 2.42 6.53 -13.68
N THR A 186 1.12 6.82 -13.66
CA THR A 186 0.44 7.35 -12.47
C THR A 186 0.46 6.33 -11.34
N PHE A 187 0.19 5.05 -11.63
CA PHE A 187 0.26 3.98 -10.65
C PHE A 187 1.67 3.83 -10.06
N ARG A 188 2.69 3.78 -10.93
CA ARG A 188 4.11 3.69 -10.55
C ARG A 188 4.53 4.83 -9.63
N LYS A 189 4.09 6.05 -9.92
CA LYS A 189 4.48 7.24 -9.16
C LYS A 189 3.82 7.32 -7.79
N TYR A 190 2.54 6.95 -7.69
CA TYR A 190 1.73 7.26 -6.49
C TYR A 190 1.29 6.05 -5.68
N LEU A 191 1.12 4.87 -6.31
CA LEU A 191 0.61 3.67 -5.65
C LEU A 191 1.72 2.65 -5.38
N ALA A 192 2.64 2.44 -6.33
CA ALA A 192 3.70 1.44 -6.17
C ALA A 192 4.54 1.64 -4.88
N PRO A 193 4.99 2.86 -4.51
CA PRO A 193 5.73 3.05 -3.25
C PRO A 193 4.94 2.62 -2.01
N LYS A 194 3.63 2.86 -2.01
CA LYS A 194 2.73 2.48 -0.91
C LYS A 194 2.53 0.97 -0.87
N LEU A 195 2.40 0.33 -2.02
CA LEU A 195 2.28 -1.13 -2.09
C LEU A 195 3.55 -1.80 -1.54
N LEU A 196 4.75 -1.29 -1.86
CA LEU A 196 6.00 -1.79 -1.25
C LEU A 196 5.92 -1.74 0.28
N GLU A 197 5.46 -0.64 0.86
CA GLU A 197 5.26 -0.51 2.31
C GLU A 197 4.21 -1.50 2.85
N ILE A 198 3.11 -1.71 2.13
CA ILE A 198 2.03 -2.61 2.55
C ILE A 198 2.48 -4.08 2.50
N PHE A 199 3.37 -4.48 1.59
CA PHE A 199 3.92 -5.84 1.56
C PHE A 199 4.67 -6.22 2.85
N CYS A 200 5.26 -5.24 3.53
CA CYS A 200 5.93 -5.42 4.82
C CYS A 200 4.95 -5.61 5.99
N VAL A 201 3.65 -5.36 5.80
CA VAL A 201 2.65 -5.52 6.86
C VAL A 201 2.41 -7.00 7.16
N ARG A 202 2.52 -7.36 8.44
CA ARG A 202 2.27 -8.72 8.96
C ARG A 202 0.78 -8.98 9.21
N ASP A 203 -0.03 -8.83 8.17
CA ASP A 203 -1.46 -9.15 8.22
C ASP A 203 -1.82 -10.16 7.12
N ALA A 204 -2.32 -11.32 7.52
CA ALA A 204 -2.60 -12.42 6.59
C ALA A 204 -3.66 -12.07 5.55
N GLN A 205 -4.70 -11.31 5.91
CA GLN A 205 -5.79 -10.97 4.98
C GLN A 205 -5.33 -9.93 3.96
N ILE A 206 -4.59 -8.91 4.41
CA ILE A 206 -3.97 -7.94 3.50
C ILE A 206 -2.97 -8.63 2.58
N ARG A 207 -2.14 -9.54 3.12
CA ARG A 207 -1.18 -10.31 2.33
C ARG A 207 -1.91 -11.12 1.25
N LEU A 208 -2.89 -11.94 1.61
CA LEU A 208 -3.70 -12.72 0.66
C LEU A 208 -4.30 -11.83 -0.43
N LEU A 209 -4.87 -10.69 -0.06
CA LEU A 209 -5.43 -9.72 -1.00
C LEU A 209 -4.38 -9.23 -2.00
N LEU A 210 -3.23 -8.75 -1.51
CA LEU A 210 -2.16 -8.26 -2.38
C LEU A 210 -1.68 -9.34 -3.34
N LEU A 211 -1.48 -10.57 -2.85
CA LEU A 211 -1.02 -11.68 -3.65
C LEU A 211 -2.05 -12.08 -4.73
N ASN A 212 -3.35 -12.04 -4.42
CA ASN A 212 -4.41 -12.33 -5.39
C ASN A 212 -4.46 -11.32 -6.55
N HIS A 213 -4.06 -10.07 -6.29
CA HIS A 213 -3.98 -9.03 -7.31
C HIS A 213 -2.59 -8.89 -7.95
N PHE A 214 -1.56 -9.53 -7.39
CA PHE A 214 -0.16 -9.24 -7.69
C PHE A 214 0.19 -9.30 -9.18
N LYS A 215 -0.30 -10.34 -9.89
CA LYS A 215 -0.11 -10.51 -11.34
C LYS A 215 -0.50 -9.29 -12.18
N HIS A 216 -1.43 -8.46 -11.69
CA HIS A 216 -1.91 -7.28 -12.41
C HIS A 216 -0.94 -6.10 -12.33
N PHE A 217 -0.14 -6.00 -11.28
CA PHE A 217 0.73 -4.84 -11.07
C PHE A 217 2.21 -5.21 -10.86
N VAL A 218 2.58 -6.49 -10.91
CA VAL A 218 3.96 -6.96 -10.76
C VAL A 218 4.91 -6.30 -11.77
N HIS A 219 4.46 -6.08 -13.01
CA HIS A 219 5.24 -5.45 -14.07
C HIS A 219 5.54 -3.96 -13.81
N ILE A 220 4.82 -3.34 -12.86
CA ILE A 220 5.07 -1.96 -12.47
C ILE A 220 6.35 -1.84 -11.64
N PHE A 221 6.74 -2.86 -10.87
CA PHE A 221 7.97 -2.77 -10.09
C PHE A 221 9.20 -2.98 -10.95
N THR A 222 10.28 -2.30 -10.58
CA THR A 222 11.61 -2.56 -11.15
C THR A 222 12.12 -3.92 -10.66
N LYS A 223 13.07 -4.51 -11.40
CA LYS A 223 13.69 -5.77 -10.99
C LYS A 223 14.36 -5.66 -9.61
N ASP A 224 14.97 -4.51 -9.31
CA ASP A 224 15.59 -4.22 -8.03
C ASP A 224 14.55 -4.26 -6.91
N GLU A 225 13.47 -3.48 -7.02
CA GLU A 225 12.37 -3.48 -6.02
C GLU A 225 11.75 -4.88 -5.83
N LEU A 226 11.56 -5.64 -6.91
CA LEU A 226 11.07 -7.02 -6.83
C LEU A 226 12.03 -7.91 -6.04
N GLN A 227 13.34 -7.77 -6.26
CA GLN A 227 14.37 -8.60 -5.63
C GLN A 227 14.67 -8.19 -4.19
N THR A 228 14.72 -6.89 -3.89
CA THR A 228 15.16 -6.37 -2.59
C THR A 228 14.02 -6.09 -1.63
N CYS A 229 12.79 -5.88 -2.12
CA CYS A 229 11.64 -5.54 -1.28
C CYS A 229 10.57 -6.63 -1.30
N ILE A 230 10.11 -7.05 -2.49
CA ILE A 230 8.96 -7.96 -2.60
C ILE A 230 9.35 -9.42 -2.33
N LEU A 231 10.40 -9.94 -2.99
CA LEU A 231 10.83 -11.32 -2.86
C LEU A 231 11.11 -11.73 -1.40
N PRO A 232 11.85 -10.94 -0.58
CA PRO A 232 12.03 -11.25 0.83
C PRO A 232 10.72 -11.43 1.60
N GLU A 233 9.72 -10.57 1.33
CA GLU A 233 8.42 -10.67 1.99
C GLU A 233 7.62 -11.90 1.56
N LEU A 234 7.72 -12.30 0.29
CA LEU A 234 7.12 -13.55 -0.18
C LEU A 234 7.77 -14.76 0.49
N LEU A 235 9.10 -14.78 0.64
CA LEU A 235 9.81 -15.88 1.28
C LEU A 235 9.42 -16.04 2.74
N VAL A 236 9.12 -14.95 3.45
CA VAL A 236 8.52 -15.05 4.79
C VAL A 236 7.13 -15.67 4.74
N GLY A 237 6.32 -15.37 3.73
CA GLY A 237 4.99 -15.95 3.56
C GLY A 237 4.99 -17.46 3.30
N VAL A 238 6.07 -18.02 2.75
CA VAL A 238 6.25 -19.47 2.59
C VAL A 238 6.45 -20.18 3.93
N LYS A 239 6.98 -19.46 4.93
CA LYS A 239 7.22 -19.96 6.29
C LYS A 239 6.02 -19.81 7.23
N ASP A 240 4.88 -19.33 6.73
CA ASP A 240 3.68 -19.14 7.52
C ASP A 240 3.02 -20.48 7.89
N THR A 241 2.20 -20.50 8.95
CA THR A 241 1.49 -21.71 9.39
C THR A 241 0.15 -21.90 8.68
N ASN A 242 -0.35 -20.89 7.99
CA ASN A 242 -1.59 -20.96 7.22
C ASN A 242 -1.34 -21.51 5.81
N ASP A 243 -1.70 -22.78 5.58
CA ASP A 243 -1.55 -23.47 4.29
C ASP A 243 -2.13 -22.70 3.09
N HIS A 244 -3.24 -21.97 3.29
CA HIS A 244 -3.82 -21.18 2.21
C HIS A 244 -2.92 -20.00 1.82
N LEU A 245 -2.37 -19.30 2.80
CA LEU A 245 -1.43 -18.21 2.57
C LEU A 245 -0.14 -18.72 1.91
N VAL A 246 0.42 -19.82 2.40
CA VAL A 246 1.60 -20.47 1.82
C VAL A 246 1.33 -20.84 0.36
N SER A 247 0.19 -21.46 0.07
CA SER A 247 -0.20 -21.85 -1.30
C SER A 247 -0.32 -20.66 -2.25
N VAL A 248 -0.96 -19.57 -1.84
CA VAL A 248 -1.07 -18.34 -2.64
C VAL A 248 0.30 -17.71 -2.84
N THR A 249 1.14 -17.71 -1.81
CA THR A 249 2.51 -17.17 -1.87
C THR A 249 3.38 -17.93 -2.86
N LEU A 250 3.35 -19.27 -2.84
CA LEU A 250 4.09 -20.11 -3.80
C LEU A 250 3.65 -19.87 -5.24
N ARG A 251 2.35 -19.67 -5.49
CA ARG A 251 1.84 -19.28 -6.82
C ARG A 251 2.38 -17.91 -7.25
N THR A 252 2.43 -16.96 -6.33
CA THR A 252 2.95 -15.61 -6.60
C THR A 252 4.45 -15.64 -6.89
N LEU A 253 5.23 -16.49 -6.21
CA LEU A 253 6.64 -16.70 -6.53
C LEU A 253 6.83 -17.23 -7.96
N ALA A 254 5.93 -18.07 -8.46
CA ALA A 254 5.99 -18.53 -9.84
C ALA A 254 5.86 -17.38 -10.85
N ASP A 255 5.07 -16.34 -10.53
CA ASP A 255 4.93 -15.13 -11.37
C ASP A 255 6.22 -14.30 -11.42
N LEU A 256 7.11 -14.42 -10.42
CA LEU A 256 8.41 -13.73 -10.42
C LEU A 256 9.48 -14.44 -11.25
N VAL A 257 9.34 -15.75 -11.48
CA VAL A 257 10.34 -16.55 -12.21
C VAL A 257 10.63 -16.02 -13.62
N PRO A 258 9.64 -15.63 -14.44
CA PRO A 258 9.89 -15.02 -15.75
C PRO A 258 10.65 -13.69 -15.69
N ILE A 259 10.60 -12.97 -14.56
CA ILE A 259 11.13 -11.60 -14.43
C ILE A 259 12.55 -11.61 -13.85
N LEU A 260 12.72 -12.32 -12.73
CA LEU A 260 13.98 -12.38 -11.96
C LEU A 260 14.82 -13.62 -12.27
N GLY A 261 14.21 -14.64 -12.88
CA GLY A 261 14.81 -15.95 -13.11
C GLY A 261 14.68 -16.87 -11.90
N ALA A 262 14.53 -18.17 -12.16
CA ALA A 262 14.33 -19.18 -11.11
C ALA A 262 15.53 -19.31 -10.15
N ALA A 263 16.76 -19.03 -10.60
CA ALA A 263 17.94 -19.02 -9.72
C ALA A 263 17.83 -17.95 -8.63
N THR A 264 17.25 -16.79 -8.95
CA THR A 264 17.02 -15.71 -7.99
C THR A 264 15.86 -16.02 -7.05
N VAL A 265 14.77 -16.61 -7.57
CA VAL A 265 13.51 -16.80 -6.83
C VAL A 265 13.50 -18.04 -5.93
N ILE A 266 14.17 -19.12 -6.35
CA ILE A 266 14.18 -20.43 -5.66
C ILE A 266 15.60 -20.82 -5.21
N GLY A 267 16.63 -20.06 -5.58
CA GLY A 267 18.02 -20.33 -5.20
C GLY A 267 18.67 -21.47 -5.99
N GLY A 268 19.96 -21.69 -5.71
CA GLY A 268 20.69 -22.92 -6.05
C GLY A 268 21.40 -22.98 -7.42
N LYS A 269 22.32 -23.96 -7.52
CA LYS A 269 22.96 -24.39 -8.77
C LYS A 269 22.02 -25.37 -9.47
N ARG A 270 21.44 -24.98 -10.61
CA ARG A 270 20.39 -25.77 -11.26
C ARG A 270 20.95 -26.66 -12.37
N GLY A 271 20.62 -27.95 -12.33
CA GLY A 271 20.88 -28.91 -13.42
C GLY A 271 19.75 -28.96 -14.44
N LYS A 272 20.04 -29.42 -15.67
CA LYS A 272 19.03 -29.68 -16.69
C LYS A 272 18.45 -31.09 -16.47
N LEU A 273 17.35 -31.16 -15.73
CA LEU A 273 16.69 -32.43 -15.41
C LEU A 273 15.71 -32.91 -16.50
N PHE A 274 15.25 -32.01 -17.37
CA PHE A 274 14.27 -32.32 -18.41
C PHE A 274 14.82 -32.02 -19.80
N THR A 275 14.59 -32.94 -20.72
CA THR A 275 14.87 -32.79 -22.15
C THR A 275 13.56 -32.56 -22.91
N ASP A 276 13.61 -31.81 -24.01
CA ASP A 276 12.43 -31.63 -24.87
C ASP A 276 12.27 -32.88 -25.75
N GLY A 277 11.31 -33.74 -25.40
CA GLY A 277 11.01 -34.96 -26.15
C GLY A 277 10.23 -34.74 -27.45
N ARG A 278 9.99 -33.49 -27.87
CA ARG A 278 9.36 -33.20 -29.17
C ARG A 278 10.22 -33.77 -30.30
N PRO A 279 9.62 -34.40 -31.34
CA PRO A 279 10.38 -34.96 -32.45
C PRO A 279 11.27 -33.90 -33.10
N VAL A 280 12.58 -34.10 -33.02
CA VAL A 280 13.53 -33.26 -33.76
C VAL A 280 13.38 -33.61 -35.23
N THR A 281 12.78 -32.72 -36.01
CA THR A 281 12.74 -32.86 -37.47
C THR A 281 14.15 -32.65 -37.99
N HIS A 282 14.95 -33.72 -38.01
CA HIS A 282 16.21 -33.70 -38.73
C HIS A 282 15.88 -33.67 -40.22
N PRO A 283 16.23 -32.60 -40.97
CA PRO A 283 16.14 -32.65 -42.41
C PRO A 283 17.20 -33.66 -42.90
N GLY A 284 16.80 -34.92 -43.12
CA GLY A 284 17.58 -35.88 -43.91
C GLY A 284 18.05 -37.18 -43.26
N ARG A 285 17.46 -37.70 -42.16
CA ARG A 285 17.81 -39.06 -41.70
C ARG A 285 17.00 -40.13 -42.44
N ARG A 286 17.66 -40.86 -43.36
CA ARG A 286 17.10 -42.05 -44.02
C ARG A 286 16.85 -43.17 -42.99
N PRO A 287 15.73 -43.91 -43.07
CA PRO A 287 15.44 -44.97 -42.11
C PRO A 287 16.45 -46.12 -42.26
N ARG A 288 17.14 -46.46 -41.17
CA ARG A 288 17.88 -47.74 -41.06
C ARG A 288 16.88 -48.87 -40.84
N ARG A 289 16.96 -49.91 -41.66
CA ARG A 289 16.18 -51.14 -41.56
C ARG A 289 16.40 -51.80 -40.19
N ILE A 290 15.31 -51.94 -39.43
CA ILE A 290 15.25 -52.77 -38.23
C ILE A 290 15.23 -54.24 -38.67
N SER A 291 16.31 -54.98 -38.40
CA SER A 291 16.33 -56.43 -38.49
C SER A 291 15.64 -57.02 -37.26
N LYS A 292 14.41 -57.51 -37.42
CA LYS A 292 13.71 -58.29 -36.39
C LYS A 292 14.47 -59.58 -36.11
N ARG A 293 15.02 -59.74 -34.90
CA ARG A 293 15.28 -61.05 -34.31
C ARG A 293 14.10 -61.41 -33.40
N HIS A 294 13.50 -62.54 -33.69
CA HIS A 294 12.46 -63.17 -32.87
C HIS A 294 13.14 -63.97 -31.77
N ASP A 295 12.84 -63.68 -30.52
CA ASP A 295 12.96 -64.64 -29.41
C ASP A 295 11.55 -64.93 -28.86
N PRO A 296 11.26 -66.18 -28.46
CA PRO A 296 9.93 -66.60 -28.00
C PRO A 296 9.69 -66.25 -26.51
N PRO A 297 8.41 -66.12 -26.08
CA PRO A 297 8.08 -65.75 -24.70
C PRO A 297 8.16 -66.95 -23.74
N PRO A 298 8.47 -66.74 -22.43
CA PRO A 298 8.31 -67.76 -21.41
C PRO A 298 6.90 -67.76 -20.79
N ASP A 299 6.47 -68.95 -20.40
CA ASP A 299 5.18 -69.35 -19.80
C ASP A 299 4.98 -68.81 -18.37
N PRO A 300 3.74 -68.63 -17.85
CA PRO A 300 3.48 -68.10 -16.53
C PRO A 300 3.30 -69.24 -15.50
N THR A 301 4.14 -69.27 -14.47
CA THR A 301 3.86 -70.06 -13.26
C THR A 301 3.48 -69.14 -12.11
N LEU A 302 2.28 -69.38 -11.58
CA LEU A 302 1.78 -68.89 -10.30
C LEU A 302 2.79 -69.22 -9.18
N ASN A 303 3.05 -68.26 -8.29
CA ASN A 303 2.95 -68.44 -6.84
C ASN A 303 3.20 -67.11 -6.11
N ASN A 304 2.17 -66.61 -5.41
CA ASN A 304 2.31 -65.83 -4.19
C ASN A 304 2.21 -66.83 -3.03
N PRO A 305 2.89 -66.64 -1.87
CA PRO A 305 2.42 -65.62 -0.94
C PRO A 305 3.48 -65.01 0.02
N ILE A 306 3.07 -63.91 0.66
CA ILE A 306 3.13 -63.61 2.11
C ILE A 306 3.41 -62.13 2.33
N ILE A 307 2.44 -61.49 2.98
CA ILE A 307 2.41 -60.11 3.46
C ILE A 307 3.50 -59.94 4.52
N GLN A 308 4.47 -59.08 4.25
CA GLN A 308 5.26 -58.42 5.29
C GLN A 308 5.01 -56.92 5.19
N THR A 309 4.36 -56.40 6.22
CA THR A 309 4.15 -54.99 6.46
C THR A 309 5.49 -54.29 6.69
N HIS A 310 6.06 -53.74 5.62
CA HIS A 310 7.11 -52.73 5.68
C HIS A 310 6.55 -51.41 5.16
N HIS A 311 6.95 -50.30 5.78
CA HIS A 311 6.69 -48.93 5.33
C HIS A 311 6.88 -48.84 3.82
N VAL A 312 5.77 -48.78 3.08
CA VAL A 312 5.81 -48.55 1.63
C VAL A 312 6.10 -47.07 1.46
N MET A 313 7.37 -46.71 1.26
CA MET A 313 7.67 -45.57 0.40
C MET A 313 7.00 -45.91 -0.94
N MET A 314 5.88 -45.26 -1.23
CA MET A 314 5.22 -45.34 -2.52
C MET A 314 6.14 -44.64 -3.52
N ASN A 315 7.19 -45.32 -3.97
CA ASN A 315 7.95 -44.89 -5.13
C ASN A 315 6.98 -44.91 -6.29
N LEU A 316 6.67 -43.72 -6.81
CA LEU A 316 5.89 -43.58 -8.04
C LEU A 316 6.61 -44.42 -9.11
N PRO A 317 5.95 -45.45 -9.68
CA PRO A 317 6.61 -46.33 -10.63
C PRO A 317 7.09 -45.50 -11.82
N GLU A 318 8.38 -45.56 -12.11
CA GLU A 318 8.93 -44.93 -13.31
C GLU A 318 8.25 -45.51 -14.53
N ARG A 319 7.73 -44.63 -15.39
CA ARG A 319 7.23 -45.04 -16.69
C ARG A 319 8.42 -45.66 -17.46
N PRO A 320 8.24 -46.80 -18.14
CA PRO A 320 9.25 -47.33 -19.05
C PRO A 320 9.69 -46.23 -20.00
N ARG A 321 11.02 -46.13 -20.23
CA ARG A 321 11.63 -45.10 -21.08
C ARG A 321 10.78 -44.92 -22.36
N PRO A 322 10.41 -43.69 -22.73
CA PRO A 322 9.73 -43.45 -23.99
C PRO A 322 10.50 -44.12 -25.13
N ASP A 323 9.83 -44.65 -26.16
CA ASP A 323 10.46 -45.29 -27.34
C ASP A 323 11.36 -44.33 -28.18
N GLY A 324 11.67 -43.15 -27.65
CA GLY A 324 12.64 -42.19 -28.19
C GLY A 324 13.94 -42.27 -27.41
N GLU A 325 15.02 -42.59 -28.11
CA GLU A 325 16.41 -42.67 -27.65
C GLU A 325 16.85 -41.38 -26.91
N GLU A 326 16.62 -41.31 -25.59
CA GLU A 326 17.28 -40.33 -24.72
C GLU A 326 18.76 -40.75 -24.57
N GLY A 327 19.68 -39.91 -25.05
CA GLY A 327 21.12 -40.19 -24.98
C GLY A 327 21.61 -40.40 -23.55
N GLU A 328 22.54 -41.34 -23.40
CA GLU A 328 23.08 -41.87 -22.12
C GLU A 328 23.67 -40.80 -21.17
N THR A 329 23.89 -39.57 -21.63
CA THR A 329 24.50 -38.49 -20.83
C THR A 329 23.54 -37.78 -19.87
N SER A 330 22.22 -37.96 -20.01
CA SER A 330 21.24 -37.09 -19.30
C SER A 330 20.91 -37.57 -17.88
N ALA A 331 21.02 -38.86 -17.59
CA ALA A 331 20.69 -39.43 -16.28
C ALA A 331 21.84 -39.24 -15.27
N GLU A 332 23.09 -39.40 -15.72
CA GLU A 332 24.28 -39.30 -14.85
C GLU A 332 24.51 -37.86 -14.33
N GLU A 333 24.17 -36.83 -15.12
CA GLU A 333 24.28 -35.42 -14.70
C GLU A 333 23.20 -35.02 -13.66
N ALA A 334 22.03 -35.66 -13.70
CA ALA A 334 20.94 -35.40 -12.76
C ALA A 334 21.25 -35.98 -11.37
N GLU A 335 21.75 -37.23 -11.31
CA GLU A 335 22.07 -37.92 -10.05
C GLU A 335 23.19 -37.24 -9.26
N GLN A 336 24.22 -36.71 -9.95
CA GLN A 336 25.31 -35.96 -9.30
C GLN A 336 24.88 -34.61 -8.70
N SER A 337 23.77 -34.03 -9.17
CA SER A 337 23.29 -32.73 -8.67
C SER A 337 22.43 -32.85 -7.41
N VAL A 338 21.80 -34.00 -7.17
CA VAL A 338 20.80 -34.18 -6.10
C VAL A 338 21.42 -34.56 -4.75
N GLU A 339 22.57 -35.25 -4.72
CA GLU A 339 23.21 -35.66 -3.45
C GLU A 339 23.77 -34.49 -2.62
N GLY A 340 23.92 -33.29 -3.19
CA GLY A 340 24.44 -32.10 -2.48
C GLY A 340 23.38 -31.09 -2.00
N ASP A 341 22.10 -31.31 -2.30
CA ASP A 341 21.07 -30.25 -2.33
C ASP A 341 20.02 -30.31 -1.20
N LEU A 342 20.18 -31.22 -0.23
CA LEU A 342 19.25 -31.34 0.91
C LEU A 342 19.32 -30.16 1.89
N ASP A 343 20.40 -29.37 1.88
CA ASP A 343 20.65 -28.29 2.84
C ASP A 343 20.31 -26.87 2.31
N ASN A 344 19.92 -26.73 1.04
CA ASN A 344 19.81 -25.41 0.38
C ASN A 344 18.54 -24.60 0.77
N TRP A 345 17.62 -25.18 1.55
CA TRP A 345 16.42 -24.47 2.04
C TRP A 345 16.62 -23.79 3.39
N GLU A 346 17.72 -24.07 4.10
CA GLU A 346 18.04 -23.43 5.39
C GLU A 346 18.63 -22.01 5.20
N ASP A 347 19.15 -21.70 4.00
CA ASP A 347 19.94 -20.49 3.70
C ASP A 347 19.10 -19.22 3.38
N TRP A 348 17.78 -19.32 3.30
CA TRP A 348 16.90 -18.15 3.05
C TRP A 348 16.86 -17.12 4.19
N GLY A 349 17.68 -17.28 5.23
CA GLY A 349 17.71 -16.44 6.44
C GLY A 349 18.93 -15.52 6.57
N GLU A 350 20.00 -15.71 5.80
CA GLU A 350 21.30 -15.10 6.12
C GLU A 350 21.84 -14.13 5.06
N THR A 351 21.01 -13.25 4.50
CA THR A 351 21.54 -12.07 3.79
C THR A 351 20.73 -10.81 4.04
N ASN A 352 21.03 -10.13 5.15
CA ASN A 352 20.84 -8.69 5.30
C ASN A 352 22.22 -8.05 5.47
N PRO A 353 22.71 -7.19 4.56
CA PRO A 353 23.92 -6.42 4.82
C PRO A 353 23.53 -5.21 5.68
N VAL A 354 23.56 -5.37 7.01
CA VAL A 354 23.69 -4.23 7.91
C VAL A 354 25.18 -3.92 8.01
N GLN A 355 25.62 -2.82 7.38
CA GLN A 355 26.91 -2.24 7.67
C GLN A 355 26.88 -1.69 9.10
N GLU A 356 27.54 -2.37 10.03
CA GLU A 356 28.02 -1.76 11.27
C GLU A 356 29.53 -1.94 11.37
N ASN A 357 30.22 -0.80 11.35
CA ASN A 357 31.63 -0.68 11.67
C ASN A 357 31.87 -1.19 13.09
N GLY A 358 32.83 -2.09 13.22
CA GLY A 358 33.23 -2.62 14.52
C GLY A 358 33.86 -1.56 15.41
N GLU A 359 33.70 -1.76 16.71
CA GLU A 359 34.81 -1.61 17.64
C GLU A 359 34.63 -2.58 18.82
N THR A 360 35.73 -3.24 19.11
CA THR A 360 35.95 -4.34 20.06
C THR A 360 35.82 -3.91 21.51
N SER A 361 35.25 -4.76 22.37
CA SER A 361 35.92 -5.22 23.62
C SER A 361 35.14 -6.32 24.34
N SER A 362 35.91 -7.34 24.72
CA SER A 362 35.58 -8.46 25.61
C SER A 362 35.14 -8.03 27.01
N VAL A 363 34.30 -8.84 27.67
CA VAL A 363 34.56 -9.47 28.98
C VAL A 363 33.39 -10.39 29.37
N HIS A 364 33.75 -11.61 29.77
CA HIS A 364 32.93 -12.62 30.44
C HIS A 364 32.27 -12.10 31.73
N THR A 365 31.03 -12.52 32.02
CA THR A 365 30.72 -13.38 33.19
C THR A 365 29.27 -13.85 33.20
N SER A 366 29.14 -15.13 33.54
CA SER A 366 27.95 -15.89 33.94
C SER A 366 27.22 -15.32 35.15
N GLU A 367 25.89 -15.46 35.23
CA GLU A 367 25.22 -16.23 36.30
C GLU A 367 23.70 -16.30 36.13
N SER A 368 23.17 -17.37 36.71
CA SER A 368 21.83 -17.94 36.56
C SER A 368 20.78 -17.28 37.47
N THR A 369 19.53 -17.31 36.99
CA THR A 369 18.20 -17.34 37.66
C THR A 369 18.15 -17.55 39.19
N PRO A 370 17.08 -17.14 39.95
CA PRO A 370 15.67 -17.23 39.53
C PRO A 370 14.65 -16.20 40.09
N SER A 371 13.45 -16.30 39.52
CA SER A 371 12.13 -15.84 39.98
C SER A 371 11.85 -16.06 41.48
N ILE A 372 11.23 -15.09 42.16
CA ILE A 372 10.23 -15.30 43.23
C ILE A 372 9.16 -14.20 43.16
N PHE A 373 7.92 -14.66 43.16
CA PHE A 373 6.64 -13.98 43.44
C PHE A 373 6.65 -13.34 44.83
N GLU A 374 6.13 -12.11 45.00
CA GLU A 374 5.23 -11.82 46.12
C GLU A 374 4.44 -10.53 45.93
N SER A 375 3.16 -10.66 46.23
CA SER A 375 2.07 -9.69 46.18
C SER A 375 2.04 -8.78 47.40
N HIS A 376 1.77 -7.49 47.21
CA HIS A 376 1.02 -6.71 48.19
C HIS A 376 0.22 -5.57 47.54
N ASP A 377 -1.09 -5.60 47.78
CA ASP A 377 -2.05 -4.52 47.58
C ASP A 377 -1.67 -3.26 48.38
N GLN A 378 -1.86 -2.08 47.77
CA GLN A 378 -2.82 -1.06 48.25
C GLN A 378 -2.82 0.21 47.38
N ASN A 379 -4.05 0.60 47.00
CA ASN A 379 -4.58 1.95 46.81
C ASN A 379 -3.95 2.93 45.79
N GLY A 380 -4.83 3.40 44.90
CA GLY A 380 -5.12 4.84 44.80
C GLY A 380 -4.73 5.53 43.50
N ALA A 381 -5.75 5.79 42.67
CA ALA A 381 -5.90 6.96 41.81
C ALA A 381 -4.70 7.40 40.92
N ALA A 382 -4.79 7.11 39.62
CA ALA A 382 -4.17 7.94 38.58
C ALA A 382 -4.84 7.69 37.22
N GLN A 383 -5.87 8.47 36.91
CA GLN A 383 -6.22 8.88 35.55
C GLN A 383 -5.47 10.18 35.26
N GLU A 384 -5.06 10.36 34.00
CA GLU A 384 -4.36 11.52 33.42
C GLU A 384 -2.86 11.66 33.68
N ALA A 385 -2.02 11.16 32.75
CA ALA A 385 -0.79 11.84 32.27
C ALA A 385 0.03 10.95 31.30
N VAL A 386 -0.36 10.86 30.02
CA VAL A 386 0.58 10.40 28.95
C VAL A 386 0.32 11.20 27.66
N VAL A 387 0.54 12.51 27.70
CA VAL A 387 0.77 13.33 26.49
C VAL A 387 1.79 14.43 26.81
N GLN A 388 2.96 14.07 27.35
CA GLN A 388 4.14 14.95 27.37
C GLN A 388 5.40 14.08 27.35
N GLY A 389 5.79 13.63 26.15
CA GLY A 389 6.96 12.78 25.99
C GLY A 389 7.42 12.59 24.54
N VAL A 390 7.29 13.61 23.68
CA VAL A 390 7.83 13.55 22.29
C VAL A 390 8.46 14.87 21.80
N VAL A 391 8.52 15.95 22.59
CA VAL A 391 9.04 17.27 22.11
C VAL A 391 10.43 17.63 22.67
N ALA A 392 11.26 16.63 22.99
CA ALA A 392 12.60 16.86 23.55
C ALA A 392 13.73 16.13 22.80
N ILE A 393 13.63 15.98 21.47
CA ILE A 393 14.77 15.61 20.61
C ILE A 393 14.68 16.39 19.29
N ALA A 394 14.64 17.73 19.37
CA ALA A 394 14.74 18.59 18.19
C ALA A 394 15.44 19.94 18.47
N VAL A 395 16.20 20.01 19.57
CA VAL A 395 17.01 21.20 19.93
C VAL A 395 18.39 20.74 20.36
N ARG A 396 19.16 20.12 19.44
CA ARG A 396 20.61 19.94 19.66
C ARG A 396 21.46 19.84 18.39
N LYS A 397 20.95 20.23 17.22
CA LYS A 397 21.72 20.20 15.95
C LYS A 397 21.76 21.53 15.19
N LYS A 398 21.64 22.68 15.89
CA LYS A 398 21.71 24.01 15.26
C LYS A 398 22.61 25.01 16.00
N SER A 399 23.74 24.55 16.54
CA SER A 399 24.74 25.43 17.18
C SER A 399 26.20 25.19 16.74
N GLU A 400 26.45 24.38 15.71
CA GLU A 400 27.80 24.23 15.13
C GLU A 400 27.75 24.47 13.63
N ARG A 401 27.62 25.74 13.27
CA ARG A 401 28.00 26.33 11.97
C ARG A 401 27.68 27.83 12.02
N ARG A 402 28.53 28.57 12.73
CA ARG A 402 28.80 30.01 12.60
C ARG A 402 29.67 30.42 13.79
N VAL A 403 30.99 30.26 13.64
CA VAL A 403 32.06 31.28 13.72
C VAL A 403 33.26 30.66 13.02
#